data_AF-A0A8I6AEY1-F1
#
_entry.id   AF-A0A8I6AEY1-F1
#
_cell.length_a   1.000
_cell.length_b   1.000
_cell.length_c   1.000
_cell.angle_alpha   90.00
_cell.angle_beta   90.00
_cell.angle_gamma   90.00
#
_symmetry.space_group_name_H-M   'P 1'
#
loop_
_entity.id
_entity.type
_entity.pdbx_description
1 polymer ?
#
loop_
_entity_poly.entity_id
_entity_poly.type
_entity_poly.pdbx_seq_one_letter_code
_entity_poly.pdbx_strand_id
1 'polypeptide(L)'
;MSFKSQIICSTQTLVGASSTIKFFFSEALMGQHFQEVELESCEPEPGDLFLFKLRSPKAQWCGAHVGVYCGHGEIIHFEGRAPSNSGVQTLLGYCEGVVCKQGHRALQRSRELWRVLRRRGGVDPRVLESRIREAMDNDPPPYHPTSSNCVHFALNLLGVDSMSVDRNLTRD
;
A
#
# COMPACT_ATOMS: atom_id res chain seq x y z
N MET A 1 30.50 12.24 0.54
CA MET A 1 30.35 11.02 1.37
C MET A 1 28.85 10.75 1.45
N SER A 2 28.31 9.79 0.70
CA SER A 2 26.89 9.41 0.78
C SER A 2 26.80 7.90 0.94
N PHE A 3 26.31 7.46 2.10
CA PHE A 3 26.18 6.07 2.46
C PHE A 3 24.96 5.47 1.74
N LYS A 4 25.21 4.41 0.97
CA LYS A 4 24.20 3.53 0.38
C LYS A 4 23.60 2.67 1.49
N SER A 5 22.27 2.64 1.62
CA SER A 5 21.57 1.48 2.16
C SER A 5 20.63 0.96 1.08
N GLN A 6 21.13 0.01 0.29
CA GLN A 6 20.31 -0.77 -0.64
C GLN A 6 19.89 -2.04 0.08
N ILE A 7 18.75 -2.01 0.77
CA ILE A 7 18.10 -3.25 1.18
C ILE A 7 17.41 -3.81 -0.07
N ILE A 8 18.08 -4.76 -0.70
CA ILE A 8 17.50 -5.58 -1.77
C ILE A 8 16.48 -6.51 -1.10
N CYS A 9 15.21 -6.13 -1.10
CA CYS A 9 14.14 -7.02 -0.64
C CYS A 9 13.95 -8.13 -1.68
N SER A 10 14.28 -9.36 -1.32
CA SER A 10 14.08 -10.55 -2.15
C SER A 10 12.58 -10.79 -2.33
N THR A 11 12.11 -10.76 -3.57
CA THR A 11 10.74 -11.10 -3.96
C THR A 11 10.46 -12.60 -3.78
N GLN A 12 10.22 -13.02 -2.54
CA GLN A 12 9.51 -14.27 -2.25
C GLN A 12 8.13 -13.92 -1.71
N THR A 13 7.27 -13.40 -2.59
CA THR A 13 5.85 -13.17 -2.28
C THR A 13 5.14 -14.52 -2.19
N LEU A 14 4.59 -14.83 -1.01
CA LEU A 14 3.92 -16.10 -0.70
C LEU A 14 2.76 -16.41 -1.65
N VAL A 15 3.00 -17.37 -2.52
CA VAL A 15 1.99 -18.25 -3.15
C VAL A 15 1.56 -19.26 -2.09
N GLY A 16 0.76 -18.90 -1.08
CA GLY A 16 0.56 -19.85 0.03
C GLY A 16 -0.56 -19.65 1.05
N ALA A 17 -1.24 -18.50 1.12
CA ALA A 17 -2.38 -18.33 2.04
C ALA A 17 -3.70 -18.26 1.26
N SER A 18 -4.41 -19.38 1.24
CA SER A 18 -5.77 -19.49 0.71
C SER A 18 -6.75 -18.88 1.72
N SER A 19 -7.06 -17.59 1.58
CA SER A 19 -8.21 -16.97 2.23
C SER A 19 -8.86 -15.96 1.28
N THR A 20 -10.15 -16.17 1.03
CA THR A 20 -11.00 -15.40 0.14
C THR A 20 -11.22 -13.99 0.68
N ILE A 21 -10.24 -13.10 0.56
CA ILE A 21 -10.41 -11.72 1.03
C ILE A 21 -10.51 -10.80 -0.17
N LYS A 22 -11.75 -10.56 -0.58
CA LYS A 22 -12.13 -9.44 -1.45
C LYS A 22 -11.83 -8.12 -0.71
N PHE A 23 -10.61 -7.61 -0.83
CA PHE A 23 -10.29 -6.24 -0.43
C PHE A 23 -10.91 -5.28 -1.44
N PHE A 24 -12.15 -4.89 -1.18
CA PHE A 24 -12.74 -3.76 -1.85
C PHE A 24 -12.37 -2.51 -1.05
N PHE A 25 -11.42 -1.72 -1.57
CA PHE A 25 -11.63 -0.28 -1.52
C PHE A 25 -13.05 -0.07 -2.05
N SER A 26 -14.00 0.32 -1.21
CA SER A 26 -15.36 0.52 -1.70
C SER A 26 -15.26 1.59 -2.80
N GLU A 27 -15.87 1.33 -3.95
CA GLU A 27 -15.95 2.31 -5.05
C GLU A 27 -16.47 3.66 -4.53
N ALA A 28 -17.33 3.64 -3.50
CA ALA A 28 -17.78 4.82 -2.77
C ALA A 28 -16.63 5.60 -2.10
N LEU A 29 -15.75 4.93 -1.35
CA LEU A 29 -14.59 5.57 -0.71
C LEU A 29 -13.60 6.11 -1.76
N MET A 30 -13.41 5.37 -2.86
CA MET A 30 -12.60 5.84 -3.98
C MET A 30 -13.22 7.08 -4.64
N GLY A 31 -14.50 7.06 -4.96
CA GLY A 31 -15.17 8.17 -5.66
C GLY A 31 -15.25 9.45 -4.84
N GLN A 32 -15.46 9.34 -3.52
CA GLN A 32 -15.60 10.50 -2.64
C GLN A 32 -14.27 11.19 -2.34
N HIS A 33 -13.19 10.43 -2.09
CA HIS A 33 -11.92 10.98 -1.62
C HIS A 33 -10.83 10.98 -2.66
N PHE A 34 -11.00 10.23 -3.75
CA PHE A 34 -9.99 10.06 -4.76
C PHE A 34 -10.55 10.31 -6.17
N GLN A 35 -9.64 10.55 -7.09
CA GLN A 35 -9.90 10.57 -8.52
C GLN A 35 -8.87 9.68 -9.21
N GLU A 36 -9.27 9.03 -10.30
CA GLU A 36 -8.35 8.26 -11.11
C GLU A 36 -7.43 9.18 -11.92
N VAL A 37 -6.17 8.78 -12.08
CA VAL A 37 -5.15 9.49 -12.85
C VAL A 37 -4.65 8.61 -13.97
N GLU A 38 -4.70 9.13 -15.19
CA GLU A 38 -4.09 8.52 -16.36
C GLU A 38 -2.60 8.89 -16.42
N LEU A 39 -1.72 7.93 -16.14
CA LEU A 39 -0.26 8.13 -16.17
C LEU A 39 0.29 8.43 -17.57
N GLU A 40 -0.46 8.16 -18.63
CA GLU A 40 -0.05 8.51 -20.01
C GLU A 40 -0.07 10.02 -20.23
N SER A 41 -0.95 10.72 -19.51
CA SER A 41 -1.20 12.15 -19.68
C SER A 41 -0.50 13.01 -18.62
N CYS A 42 -0.09 12.43 -17.49
CA CYS A 42 0.44 13.16 -16.35
C CYS A 42 1.55 12.37 -15.62
N GLU A 43 2.57 13.08 -15.15
CA GLU A 43 3.52 12.50 -14.20
C GLU A 43 2.86 12.25 -12.84
N PRO A 44 3.29 11.20 -12.12
CA PRO A 44 2.79 10.94 -10.77
C PRO A 44 3.20 12.04 -9.79
N GLU A 45 2.28 12.42 -8.91
CA GLU A 45 2.49 13.40 -7.85
C GLU A 45 2.69 12.72 -6.50
N PRO A 46 3.53 13.27 -5.60
CA PRO A 46 3.65 12.76 -4.24
C PRO A 46 2.28 12.62 -3.56
N GLY A 47 1.97 11.41 -3.09
CA GLY A 47 0.68 11.07 -2.52
C GLY A 47 -0.25 10.26 -3.43
N ASP A 48 0.09 10.12 -4.72
CA ASP A 48 -0.65 9.25 -5.63
C ASP A 48 -0.58 7.78 -5.15
N LEU A 49 -1.74 7.14 -5.07
CA LEU A 49 -1.89 5.74 -4.74
C LEU A 49 -1.73 4.89 -6.01
N PHE A 50 -0.76 3.98 -5.98
CA PHE A 50 -0.58 2.99 -7.03
C PHE A 50 -1.21 1.67 -6.58
N LEU A 51 -2.23 1.23 -7.32
CA LEU A 51 -2.94 -0.02 -7.06
C LEU A 51 -2.45 -1.07 -8.06
N PHE A 52 -1.92 -2.17 -7.56
CA PHE A 52 -1.46 -3.31 -8.36
C PHE A 52 -2.36 -4.51 -8.14
N LYS A 53 -2.68 -5.27 -9.19
CA LYS A 53 -3.51 -6.47 -9.05
C LYS A 53 -2.79 -7.51 -8.20
N LEU A 54 -3.44 -7.95 -7.13
CA LEU A 54 -3.00 -9.09 -6.34
C LEU A 54 -3.56 -10.35 -7.00
N ARG A 55 -2.68 -11.18 -7.55
CA ARG A 55 -3.06 -12.47 -8.15
C ARG A 55 -2.93 -13.56 -7.09
N SER A 56 -3.99 -14.35 -6.94
CA SER A 56 -3.93 -15.59 -6.15
C SER A 56 -3.13 -16.66 -6.90
N PRO A 57 -2.69 -17.74 -6.22
CA PRO A 57 -2.12 -18.92 -6.87
C PRO A 57 -3.02 -19.53 -7.96
N LYS A 58 -4.34 -19.33 -7.85
CA LYS A 58 -5.34 -19.74 -8.85
C LYS A 58 -5.50 -18.73 -10.00
N ALA A 59 -4.56 -17.78 -10.14
CA ALA A 59 -4.55 -16.68 -11.10
C ALA A 59 -5.78 -15.75 -11.08
N GLN A 60 -6.70 -15.93 -10.11
CA GLN A 60 -7.82 -15.03 -9.91
C GLN A 60 -7.36 -13.81 -9.12
N TRP A 61 -7.84 -12.64 -9.54
CA TRP A 61 -7.69 -11.40 -8.81
C TRP A 61 -8.34 -11.54 -7.42
N CYS A 62 -7.55 -11.38 -6.37
CA CYS A 62 -8.02 -11.45 -4.97
C CYS A 62 -8.09 -10.08 -4.28
N GLY A 63 -7.36 -9.08 -4.74
CA GLY A 63 -7.40 -7.73 -4.18
C GLY A 63 -6.39 -6.82 -4.85
N ALA A 64 -6.07 -5.69 -4.23
CA ALA A 64 -5.03 -4.79 -4.71
C ALA A 64 -3.89 -4.70 -3.69
N HIS A 65 -2.64 -4.73 -4.17
CA HIS A 65 -1.48 -4.25 -3.42
C HIS A 65 -1.39 -2.74 -3.64
N VAL A 66 -1.25 -1.98 -2.56
CA VAL A 66 -1.25 -0.50 -2.63
C VAL A 66 0.07 0.07 -2.14
N GLY A 67 0.58 1.04 -2.89
CA GLY A 67 1.72 1.86 -2.49
C GLY A 67 1.44 3.34 -2.71
N VAL A 68 2.21 4.19 -2.04
CA VAL A 68 2.13 5.65 -2.16
C VAL A 68 3.35 6.16 -2.90
N TYR A 69 3.15 6.94 -3.96
CA TYR A 69 4.24 7.61 -4.66
C TYR A 69 4.84 8.70 -3.77
N CYS A 70 6.15 8.64 -3.56
CA CYS A 70 6.88 9.52 -2.63
C CYS A 70 7.60 10.67 -3.33
N GLY A 71 7.48 10.77 -4.65
CA GLY A 71 8.36 11.58 -5.48
C GLY A 71 9.61 10.82 -5.92
N HIS A 72 10.38 11.45 -6.82
CA HIS A 72 11.68 10.94 -7.31
C HIS A 72 11.61 9.54 -7.94
N GLY A 73 10.47 9.14 -8.50
CA GLY A 73 10.30 7.84 -9.13
C GLY A 73 10.15 6.68 -8.15
N GLU A 74 9.89 6.94 -6.87
CA GLU A 74 9.82 5.92 -5.82
C GLU A 74 8.41 5.76 -5.22
N ILE A 75 8.06 4.52 -4.87
CA ILE A 75 6.82 4.14 -4.19
C ILE A 75 7.20 3.52 -2.85
N ILE A 76 6.58 3.99 -1.76
CA ILE A 76 6.60 3.32 -0.46
C ILE A 76 5.38 2.40 -0.36
N HIS A 77 5.58 1.19 0.15
CA HIS A 77 4.51 0.22 0.33
C HIS A 77 4.80 -0.69 1.52
N PHE A 78 3.73 -1.30 2.03
CA PHE A 78 3.80 -2.21 3.17
C PHE A 78 3.42 -3.62 2.72
N GLU A 79 4.23 -4.61 3.09
CA GLU A 79 4.02 -6.00 2.70
C GLU A 79 4.20 -6.94 3.89
N GLY A 80 3.56 -8.09 3.81
CA GLY A 80 3.75 -9.18 4.76
C GLY A 80 4.86 -10.10 4.26
N ARG A 81 5.83 -10.39 5.12
CA ARG A 81 6.90 -11.36 4.89
C ARG A 81 6.61 -12.62 5.69
N ALA A 82 6.70 -13.77 5.03
CA ALA A 82 6.61 -15.05 5.71
C ALA A 82 7.84 -15.21 6.62
N PRO A 83 7.68 -15.49 7.92
CA PRO A 83 8.80 -15.98 8.70
C PRO A 83 9.24 -17.33 8.13
N SER A 84 10.55 -17.52 7.95
CA SER A 84 11.12 -18.83 7.57
C SER A 84 10.78 -19.92 8.61
N ASN A 85 10.44 -19.53 9.84
CA ASN A 85 10.12 -20.40 10.98
C ASN A 85 9.04 -19.73 11.85
N SER A 86 7.75 -20.07 11.74
CA SER A 86 6.78 -19.72 12.81
C SER A 86 5.41 -20.38 12.61
N GLY A 87 5.10 -21.37 13.43
CA GLY A 87 3.84 -22.13 13.39
C GLY A 87 2.65 -21.50 14.12
N VAL A 88 2.80 -20.32 14.76
CA VAL A 88 1.72 -19.69 15.55
C VAL A 88 1.19 -18.39 14.96
N GLN A 89 2.05 -17.50 14.44
CA GLN A 89 1.55 -16.25 13.83
C GLN A 89 0.76 -16.53 12.54
N THR A 90 1.20 -17.52 11.77
CA THR A 90 0.49 -18.00 10.58
C THR A 90 -0.92 -18.51 10.89
N LEU A 91 -1.15 -19.09 12.08
CA LEU A 91 -2.49 -19.54 12.51
C LEU A 91 -3.44 -18.38 12.77
N LEU A 92 -2.92 -17.25 13.27
CA LEU A 92 -3.69 -16.03 13.52
C LEU A 92 -3.80 -15.12 12.28
N GLY A 93 -3.23 -15.53 11.15
CA GLY A 93 -3.20 -14.73 9.92
C GLY A 93 -2.20 -13.57 9.94
N TYR A 94 -1.39 -13.44 10.99
CA TYR A 94 -0.37 -12.40 11.08
C TYR A 94 0.97 -12.90 10.54
N CYS A 95 1.73 -12.00 9.92
CA CYS A 95 3.12 -12.22 9.57
C CYS A 95 3.96 -10.96 9.79
N GLU A 96 5.27 -11.07 9.57
CA GLU A 96 6.18 -9.94 9.71
C GLU A 96 5.78 -8.84 8.73
N GLY A 97 5.55 -7.63 9.23
CA GLY A 97 5.34 -6.47 8.37
C GLY A 97 6.66 -5.89 7.89
N VAL A 98 6.72 -5.46 6.64
CA VAL A 98 7.90 -4.83 6.05
C VAL A 98 7.48 -3.57 5.30
N VAL A 99 8.06 -2.44 5.66
CA VAL A 99 7.94 -1.19 4.90
C VAL A 99 9.07 -1.14 3.88
N CYS A 100 8.69 -1.03 2.62
CA CYS A 100 9.59 -1.04 1.48
C CYS A 100 9.46 0.26 0.70
N LYS A 101 10.58 0.78 0.20
CA LYS A 101 10.62 1.89 -0.75
C LYS A 101 11.33 1.43 -2.02
N GLN A 102 10.64 1.47 -3.16
CA GLN A 102 11.12 0.90 -4.42
C GLN A 102 10.83 1.82 -5.61
N GLY A 103 11.69 1.80 -6.63
CA GLY A 103 11.44 2.51 -7.87
C GLY A 103 10.14 2.05 -8.57
N HIS A 104 9.27 2.99 -8.94
CA HIS A 104 7.93 2.70 -9.48
C HIS A 104 7.94 1.85 -10.75
N ARG A 105 8.92 2.08 -11.65
CA ARG A 105 9.13 1.27 -12.87
C ARG A 105 9.56 -0.15 -12.55
N ALA A 106 10.35 -0.35 -11.50
CA ALA A 106 10.74 -1.69 -11.07
C ALA A 106 9.52 -2.43 -10.50
N LEU A 107 8.72 -1.76 -9.67
CA LEU A 107 7.49 -2.32 -9.11
C LEU A 107 6.49 -2.71 -10.21
N GLN A 108 6.27 -1.85 -11.20
CA GLN A 108 5.41 -2.11 -12.38
C GLN A 108 5.89 -3.26 -13.27
N ARG A 109 7.19 -3.57 -13.31
CA ARG A 109 7.70 -4.76 -14.02
C ARG A 109 7.37 -6.04 -13.26
N SER A 110 7.34 -5.98 -11.92
CA SER A 110 7.09 -7.14 -11.05
C SER A 110 5.60 -7.37 -10.78
N ARG A 111 4.76 -6.34 -10.93
CA ARG A 111 3.33 -6.36 -10.58
C ARG A 111 2.52 -5.65 -11.65
N GLU A 112 1.38 -6.23 -12.01
CA GLU A 112 0.45 -5.62 -12.95
C GLU A 112 -0.22 -4.40 -12.30
N LEU A 113 0.06 -3.21 -12.83
CA LEU A 113 -0.64 -2.00 -12.43
C LEU A 113 -2.12 -2.11 -12.81
N TRP A 114 -2.99 -1.74 -11.89
CA TRP A 114 -4.43 -1.67 -12.11
C TRP A 114 -4.88 -0.24 -12.35
N ARG A 115 -4.64 0.67 -11.39
CA ARG A 115 -5.05 2.07 -11.44
C ARG A 115 -4.09 2.95 -10.63
N VAL A 116 -4.11 4.24 -10.91
CA VAL A 116 -3.52 5.26 -10.04
C VAL A 116 -4.61 6.18 -9.54
N LEU A 117 -4.63 6.44 -8.23
CA LEU A 117 -5.61 7.30 -7.60
C LEU A 117 -4.93 8.49 -6.94
N ARG A 118 -5.45 9.69 -7.16
CA ARG A 118 -5.02 10.92 -6.50
C ARG A 118 -6.05 11.37 -5.49
N ARG A 119 -5.58 11.77 -4.30
CA ARG A 119 -6.47 12.31 -3.27
C ARG A 119 -7.06 13.64 -3.74
N ARG A 120 -8.39 13.75 -3.68
CA ARG A 120 -9.11 15.02 -3.87
C ARG A 120 -8.75 15.98 -2.73
N GLY A 121 -8.43 17.22 -3.09
CA GLY A 121 -7.92 18.23 -2.14
C GLY A 121 -6.40 18.21 -1.96
N GLY A 122 -5.69 17.32 -2.65
CA GLY A 122 -4.23 17.23 -2.61
C GLY A 122 -3.68 16.65 -1.31
N VAL A 123 -2.36 16.65 -1.21
CA VAL A 123 -1.59 16.18 -0.05
C VAL A 123 -0.53 17.23 0.27
N ASP A 124 -0.37 17.60 1.53
CA ASP A 124 0.74 18.46 1.95
C ASP A 124 2.06 17.67 1.81
N PRO A 125 2.99 18.09 0.93
CA PRO A 125 4.22 17.36 0.69
C PRO A 125 5.11 17.23 1.92
N ARG A 126 5.12 18.24 2.81
CA ARG A 126 5.96 18.23 4.02
C ARG A 126 5.43 17.24 5.05
N VAL A 127 4.10 17.20 5.20
CA VAL A 127 3.44 16.23 6.10
C VAL A 127 3.63 14.81 5.57
N LEU A 128 3.47 14.61 4.26
CA LEU A 128 3.71 13.31 3.64
C LEU A 128 5.16 12.85 3.82
N GLU A 129 6.14 13.72 3.55
CA GLU A 129 7.55 13.40 3.73
C GLU A 129 7.88 13.04 5.19
N SER A 130 7.32 13.78 6.15
CA SER A 130 7.48 13.49 7.58
C SER A 130 6.95 12.09 7.93
N ARG A 131 5.76 11.73 7.45
CA ARG A 131 5.14 10.43 7.70
C ARG A 131 5.87 9.28 7.00
N ILE A 132 6.40 9.53 5.79
CA ILE A 132 7.25 8.57 5.08
C ILE A 132 8.51 8.29 5.90
N ARG A 133 9.17 9.34 6.42
CA ARG A 133 10.36 9.19 7.26
C ARG A 133 10.04 8.39 8.52
N GLU A 134 8.98 8.76 9.23
CA GLU A 134 8.49 8.04 10.41
C GLU A 134 8.20 6.55 10.11
N ALA A 135 7.53 6.26 8.99
CA ALA A 135 7.22 4.89 8.59
C ALA A 135 8.46 4.05 8.23
N MET A 136 9.55 4.69 7.79
CA MET A 136 10.82 4.02 7.47
C MET A 136 11.71 3.84 8.71
N ASP A 137 11.63 4.75 9.67
CA ASP A 137 12.48 4.76 10.87
C ASP A 137 11.89 3.91 12.01
N ASN A 138 10.56 3.74 12.06
CA ASN A 138 9.88 2.94 13.08
C ASN A 138 9.80 1.45 12.72
N ASP A 139 9.72 0.61 13.74
CA ASP A 139 9.39 -0.80 13.56
C ASP A 139 7.97 -0.95 12.98
N PRO A 140 7.81 -1.68 11.85
CA PRO A 140 6.50 -1.86 11.24
C PRO A 140 5.58 -2.72 12.13
N PRO A 141 4.26 -2.47 12.11
CA PRO A 141 3.32 -3.36 12.78
C PRO A 141 3.31 -4.74 12.10
N PRO A 142 2.86 -5.80 12.80
CA PRO A 142 2.58 -7.07 12.15
C PRO A 142 1.61 -6.91 10.97
N TYR A 143 1.89 -7.57 9.86
CA TYR A 143 0.99 -7.57 8.71
C TYR A 143 -0.16 -8.54 8.95
N HIS A 144 -1.38 -8.07 8.72
CA HIS A 144 -2.60 -8.86 8.73
C HIS A 144 -3.46 -8.52 7.52
N PRO A 145 -3.86 -9.51 6.70
CA PRO A 145 -4.60 -9.27 5.47
C PRO A 145 -5.83 -8.38 5.60
N THR A 146 -6.53 -8.35 6.75
CA THR A 146 -7.76 -7.56 6.93
C THR A 146 -7.68 -6.33 7.81
N SER A 147 -6.69 -6.21 8.70
CA SER A 147 -6.68 -5.17 9.74
C SER A 147 -5.38 -4.36 9.79
N SER A 148 -4.30 -4.84 9.17
CA SER A 148 -3.00 -4.19 9.17
C SER A 148 -2.29 -4.55 7.86
N ASN A 149 -2.66 -3.89 6.76
CA ASN A 149 -2.18 -4.26 5.43
C ASN A 149 -1.75 -3.03 4.62
N CYS A 150 -1.36 -3.25 3.38
CA CYS A 150 -0.91 -2.21 2.46
C CYS A 150 -1.92 -1.04 2.30
N VAL A 151 -3.22 -1.32 2.36
CA VAL A 151 -4.27 -0.31 2.26
C VAL A 151 -4.27 0.62 3.48
N HIS A 152 -4.31 0.03 4.68
CA HIS A 152 -4.30 0.79 5.93
C HIS A 152 -3.04 1.66 6.02
N PHE A 153 -1.89 1.08 5.67
CA PHE A 153 -0.62 1.79 5.62
C PHE A 153 -0.67 3.00 4.69
N ALA A 154 -1.15 2.81 3.45
CA ALA A 154 -1.23 3.89 2.47
C ALA A 154 -2.18 5.01 2.91
N LEU A 155 -3.35 4.67 3.45
CA LEU A 155 -4.32 5.66 3.95
C LEU A 155 -3.77 6.43 5.17
N ASN A 156 -3.04 5.76 6.06
CA ASN A 156 -2.39 6.39 7.20
C ASN A 156 -1.33 7.40 6.77
N LEU A 157 -0.49 7.08 5.77
CA LEU A 157 0.46 8.03 5.20
C LEU A 157 -0.24 9.28 4.66
N LEU A 158 -1.39 9.08 4.00
CA LEU A 158 -2.20 10.20 3.50
C LEU A 158 -2.97 10.92 4.60
N GLY A 159 -3.07 10.39 5.81
CA GLY A 159 -3.86 10.96 6.91
C GLY A 159 -5.34 10.96 6.57
N VAL A 160 -5.78 9.91 5.89
CA VAL A 160 -7.19 9.61 5.69
C VAL A 160 -7.56 8.68 6.83
N ASP A 161 -8.15 9.24 7.89
CA ASP A 161 -8.65 8.44 8.99
C ASP A 161 -9.74 7.50 8.48
N SER A 162 -9.57 6.20 8.70
CA SER A 162 -10.62 5.21 8.41
C SER A 162 -11.94 5.55 9.12
N MET A 163 -11.88 6.35 10.21
CA MET A 163 -13.02 6.82 11.00
C MET A 163 -13.74 8.04 10.40
N SER A 164 -13.18 8.73 9.41
CA SER A 164 -13.88 9.82 8.71
C SER A 164 -15.03 9.33 7.80
N VAL A 165 -15.11 8.01 7.60
CA VAL A 165 -16.10 7.34 6.75
C VAL A 165 -17.50 7.30 7.40
N ASP A 166 -17.60 7.31 8.74
CA ASP A 166 -18.91 7.25 9.43
C ASP A 166 -19.55 8.61 9.73
N ARG A 167 -18.79 9.72 9.74
CA ARG A 167 -19.33 11.04 10.10
C ARG A 167 -20.12 11.74 8.98
N ASN A 168 -20.19 11.17 7.79
CA ASN A 168 -20.97 11.72 6.66
C ASN A 168 -22.30 11.00 6.40
N LEU A 169 -22.68 9.99 7.21
CA LEU A 169 -23.97 9.28 7.09
C LEU A 169 -24.99 9.65 8.18
N THR A 170 -24.70 10.64 9.02
CA THR A 170 -25.58 11.10 10.13
C THR A 170 -25.87 12.59 10.07
N ARG A 171 -25.81 13.19 8.87
CA ARG A 171 -26.13 14.60 8.65
C ARG A 171 -27.19 14.73 7.55
N ASP A 172 -28.42 14.42 7.93
CA ASP A 172 -29.68 14.95 7.40
C ASP A 172 -30.71 14.95 8.55
#